data_AF-A0A3B1E362-F1
#
_entry.id   AF-A0A3B1E362-F1
#
_cell.length_a   1.000
_cell.length_b   1.000
_cell.length_c   1.000
_cell.angle_alpha   90.00
_cell.angle_beta   90.00
_cell.angle_gamma   90.00
#
_symmetry.space_group_name_H-M   'P 1'
#
loop_
_entity.id
_entity.type
_entity.pdbx_description
1 polymer ?
#
loop_
_entity_poly.entity_id
_entity_poly.type
_entity_poly.pdbx_seq_one_letter_code
_entity_poly.pdbx_strand_id
1 'polypeptide(L)'
;MRYFQAVVISFVCIVLFCTLSSAPAKGKKVSKKEGIAFFNKNILPILVKECYECHSSAMLKPKGDFRLDSRLLLRKGGESGEGVVPHKIDDSSIIDALKYESFEMPPKKKLSAEVIKNFEKWIQMGAPDPRDKAPTGAEAEKLIGQLKSEELKDFWSLKPITSPAPPVQKGNQWSSHPVDRFVFAALQKKGLKPSAPADRRTMVRRVSIVLTGLPPTPEEIKTFIEDPRGDDVVYKELVDKLFASSHFGERWGQHWLDNIRFSETSGSESNLYRTNAWWYRDYVIRALNEDKPFDQFLKEQIAGDVYGVDEATGFLVSGPHVYP
;
A
#
# COMPACT_ATOMS: atom_id res chain seq x y z
N MET A 1 33.37 -96.28 16.57
CA MET A 1 33.85 -97.37 15.70
C MET A 1 34.14 -96.78 14.33
N ARG A 2 35.41 -96.77 13.93
CA ARG A 2 35.97 -96.66 12.55
C ARG A 2 35.53 -95.45 11.68
N TYR A 3 36.33 -94.40 11.48
CA TYR A 3 37.56 -94.29 10.66
C TYR A 3 37.41 -94.57 9.15
N PHE A 4 37.81 -93.56 8.36
CA PHE A 4 38.36 -93.57 6.98
C PHE A 4 37.42 -93.71 5.76
N GLN A 5 37.34 -92.64 4.95
CA GLN A 5 37.80 -92.55 3.54
C GLN A 5 37.56 -91.10 3.02
N ALA A 6 38.61 -90.30 2.77
CA ALA A 6 39.33 -90.12 1.49
C ALA A 6 38.45 -89.40 0.42
N VAL A 7 38.52 -88.08 0.25
CA VAL A 7 39.46 -87.25 -0.57
C VAL A 7 39.28 -87.41 -2.09
N VAL A 8 39.53 -86.30 -2.82
CA VAL A 8 39.53 -86.00 -4.28
C VAL A 8 38.17 -85.42 -4.76
N ILE A 9 38.03 -84.18 -5.25
CA ILE A 9 38.59 -83.59 -6.48
C ILE A 9 38.38 -82.04 -6.54
N SER A 10 39.42 -81.34 -7.00
CA SER A 10 39.52 -80.04 -7.72
C SER A 10 39.03 -78.71 -7.13
N PHE A 11 40.01 -77.89 -6.72
CA PHE A 11 40.35 -76.57 -7.26
C PHE A 11 39.38 -75.94 -8.28
N VAL A 12 38.67 -74.86 -7.91
CA VAL A 12 38.34 -73.68 -8.75
C VAL A 12 37.98 -72.47 -7.84
N CYS A 13 38.62 -71.31 -8.08
CA CYS A 13 38.30 -69.91 -7.68
C CYS A 13 38.20 -69.57 -6.17
N ILE A 14 39.17 -68.95 -5.50
CA ILE A 14 39.72 -67.57 -5.63
C ILE A 14 38.63 -66.47 -5.68
N VAL A 15 38.54 -65.77 -4.53
CA VAL A 15 38.03 -64.39 -4.29
C VAL A 15 36.51 -64.20 -4.38
N LEU A 16 35.82 -64.35 -3.25
CA LEU A 16 34.53 -63.71 -3.03
C LEU A 16 34.76 -62.28 -2.52
N PHE A 17 34.57 -61.36 -3.44
CA PHE A 17 34.58 -59.92 -3.27
C PHE A 17 33.56 -59.47 -2.21
N CYS A 18 34.03 -58.70 -1.23
CA CYS A 18 33.21 -57.80 -0.45
C CYS A 18 32.79 -56.63 -1.36
N THR A 19 31.63 -56.70 -2.00
CA THR A 19 30.96 -55.53 -2.59
C THR A 19 29.61 -55.33 -1.93
N LEU A 20 29.58 -54.56 -0.84
CA LEU A 20 28.39 -53.79 -0.51
C LEU A 20 28.19 -52.74 -1.59
N SER A 21 27.28 -52.99 -2.52
CA SER A 21 26.77 -51.96 -3.42
C SER A 21 25.91 -50.99 -2.61
N SER A 22 26.48 -49.83 -2.27
CA SER A 22 25.69 -48.63 -1.94
C SER A 22 24.91 -48.20 -3.18
N ALA A 23 23.65 -48.64 -3.28
CA ALA A 23 22.72 -48.07 -4.24
C ALA A 23 22.45 -46.59 -3.87
N PRO A 24 22.54 -45.64 -4.80
CA PRO A 24 22.16 -44.26 -4.52
C PRO A 24 20.67 -44.20 -4.19
N ALA A 25 20.34 -43.56 -3.07
CA ALA A 25 18.96 -43.29 -2.67
C ALA A 25 18.26 -42.48 -3.78
N LYS A 26 17.38 -43.13 -4.54
CA LYS A 26 16.47 -42.44 -5.47
C LYS A 26 15.59 -41.50 -4.65
N GLY A 27 15.83 -40.20 -4.80
CA GLY A 27 15.00 -39.15 -4.19
C GLY A 27 13.52 -39.40 -4.46
N LYS A 28 12.69 -39.25 -3.43
CA LYS A 28 11.24 -39.45 -3.49
C LYS A 28 10.65 -38.58 -4.61
N LYS A 29 10.15 -39.19 -5.69
CA LYS A 29 9.49 -38.45 -6.78
C LYS A 29 8.27 -37.73 -6.19
N VAL A 30 8.28 -36.40 -6.20
CA VAL A 30 7.14 -35.59 -5.75
C VAL A 30 5.95 -35.86 -6.68
N SER A 31 4.77 -36.10 -6.13
CA SER A 31 3.59 -36.37 -6.96
C SER A 31 3.18 -35.12 -7.73
N LYS A 32 2.55 -35.31 -8.90
CA LYS A 32 2.03 -34.20 -9.73
C LYS A 32 1.09 -33.28 -8.92
N LYS A 33 0.28 -33.85 -8.03
CA LYS A 33 -0.66 -33.11 -7.18
C LYS A 33 0.05 -32.22 -6.16
N GLU A 34 1.06 -32.75 -5.47
CA GLU A 34 1.88 -31.98 -4.52
C GLU A 34 2.65 -30.86 -5.22
N GLY A 35 3.18 -31.15 -6.42
CA GLY A 35 3.86 -30.16 -7.26
C GLY A 35 2.98 -28.97 -7.65
N ILE A 36 1.76 -29.25 -8.12
CA ILE A 36 0.78 -28.22 -8.48
C ILE A 36 0.36 -27.40 -7.25
N ALA A 37 0.13 -28.06 -6.11
CA ALA A 37 -0.20 -27.36 -4.88
C ALA A 37 0.93 -26.41 -4.44
N PHE A 38 2.19 -26.85 -4.56
CA PHE A 38 3.36 -26.01 -4.28
C PHE A 38 3.43 -24.80 -5.21
N PHE A 39 3.21 -24.99 -6.52
CA PHE A 39 3.21 -23.93 -7.52
C PHE A 39 2.13 -22.87 -7.23
N ASN A 40 0.88 -23.30 -7.01
CA ASN A 40 -0.24 -22.39 -6.76
C ASN A 40 -0.07 -21.59 -5.47
N LYS A 41 0.56 -22.17 -4.46
CA LYS A 41 0.77 -21.52 -3.16
C LYS A 41 1.98 -20.57 -3.16
N ASN A 42 3.10 -20.98 -3.76
CA ASN A 42 4.39 -20.31 -3.54
C ASN A 42 4.95 -19.60 -4.78
N ILE A 43 4.54 -19.98 -5.99
CA ILE A 43 5.14 -19.47 -7.24
C ILE A 43 4.18 -18.55 -7.99
N LEU A 44 2.95 -19.02 -8.24
CA LEU A 44 1.96 -18.26 -9.01
C LEU A 44 1.68 -16.86 -8.43
N PRO A 45 1.49 -16.67 -7.10
CA PRO A 45 1.24 -15.34 -6.55
C PRO A 45 2.39 -14.37 -6.81
N ILE A 46 3.64 -14.87 -6.76
CA ILE A 46 4.84 -14.06 -7.01
C ILE A 46 4.94 -13.71 -8.50
N LEU A 47 4.70 -14.68 -9.40
CA LEU A 47 4.72 -14.42 -10.85
C LEU A 47 3.71 -13.34 -11.24
N VAL A 48 2.48 -13.42 -10.73
CA VAL A 48 1.43 -12.44 -11.04
C VAL A 48 1.76 -11.07 -10.44
N LYS A 49 2.24 -11.03 -9.19
CA LYS A 49 2.52 -9.78 -8.47
C LYS A 49 3.75 -9.05 -8.99
N GLU A 50 4.85 -9.77 -9.20
CA GLU A 50 6.18 -9.17 -9.42
C GLU A 50 6.62 -9.23 -10.89
N CYS A 51 5.99 -10.06 -11.73
CA CYS A 51 6.50 -10.33 -13.07
C CYS A 51 5.50 -10.07 -14.21
N TYR A 52 4.19 -10.31 -14.00
CA TYR A 52 3.20 -10.24 -15.08
C TYR A 52 3.02 -8.83 -15.68
N GLU A 53 3.32 -7.77 -14.93
CA GLU A 53 3.26 -6.40 -15.43
C GLU A 53 4.22 -6.16 -16.61
N CYS A 54 5.27 -6.98 -16.76
CA CYS A 54 6.22 -6.89 -17.89
C CYS A 54 6.29 -8.16 -18.75
N HIS A 55 5.89 -9.32 -18.22
CA HIS A 55 6.12 -10.65 -18.81
C HIS A 55 4.84 -11.49 -18.92
N SER A 56 3.72 -10.90 -19.32
CA SER A 56 2.45 -11.61 -19.54
C SER A 56 1.69 -11.13 -20.78
N SER A 57 0.58 -11.79 -21.10
CA SER A 57 -0.35 -11.41 -22.18
C SER A 57 -0.96 -10.03 -22.02
N ALA A 58 -0.93 -9.44 -20.82
CA ALA A 58 -1.40 -8.08 -20.58
C ALA A 58 -0.56 -7.04 -21.34
N MET A 59 0.66 -7.42 -21.75
CA MET A 59 1.53 -6.56 -22.53
C MET A 59 1.46 -6.92 -24.01
N LEU A 60 1.18 -5.93 -24.85
CA LEU A 60 1.30 -6.08 -26.31
C LEU A 60 2.71 -6.50 -26.75
N LYS A 61 3.73 -6.04 -26.02
CA LYS A 61 5.14 -6.41 -26.22
C LYS A 61 5.81 -6.74 -24.87
N PRO A 62 5.78 -8.01 -24.44
CA PRO A 62 6.47 -8.46 -23.23
C PRO A 62 7.98 -8.21 -23.32
N LYS A 63 8.62 -7.89 -22.19
CA LYS A 63 10.07 -7.63 -22.16
C LYS A 63 10.86 -8.90 -22.48
N GLY A 64 11.90 -8.76 -23.31
CA GLY A 64 12.79 -9.86 -23.71
C GLY A 64 12.09 -10.99 -24.46
N ASP A 65 10.93 -10.72 -25.07
CA ASP A 65 10.03 -11.72 -25.67
C ASP A 65 9.71 -12.91 -24.73
N PHE A 66 9.77 -12.67 -23.42
CA PHE A 66 9.63 -13.71 -22.41
C PHE A 66 8.30 -13.61 -21.69
N ARG A 67 7.53 -14.70 -21.71
CA ARG A 67 6.20 -14.78 -21.11
C ARG A 67 6.12 -15.85 -20.02
N LEU A 68 5.65 -15.45 -18.85
CA LEU A 68 5.61 -16.26 -17.62
C LEU A 68 4.22 -16.82 -17.30
N ASP A 69 3.21 -16.47 -18.11
CA ASP A 69 1.80 -16.67 -17.83
C ASP A 69 1.21 -17.98 -18.39
N SER A 70 2.05 -18.82 -18.97
CA SER A 70 1.72 -20.20 -19.34
C SER A 70 2.93 -21.11 -19.17
N ARG A 71 2.70 -22.39 -18.92
CA ARG A 71 3.79 -23.38 -18.79
C ARG A 71 4.63 -23.46 -20.04
N LEU A 72 4.00 -23.47 -21.21
CA LEU A 72 4.70 -23.64 -22.49
C LEU A 72 5.65 -22.46 -22.75
N LEU A 73 5.16 -21.23 -22.60
CA LEU A 73 5.95 -20.02 -22.87
C LEU A 73 7.02 -19.78 -21.78
N LEU A 74 6.69 -20.07 -20.52
CA LEU A 74 7.63 -20.01 -19.41
C LEU A 74 8.83 -20.93 -19.63
N ARG A 75 8.62 -22.10 -20.23
CA ARG A 75 9.69 -23.04 -20.57
C ARG A 75 10.43 -22.64 -21.84
N LYS A 76 9.71 -22.21 -22.87
CA LYS A 76 10.28 -21.74 -24.14
C LYS A 76 11.34 -20.65 -23.92
N GLY A 77 11.10 -19.76 -22.95
CA GLY A 77 12.03 -18.66 -22.69
C GLY A 77 11.86 -17.51 -23.69
N GLY A 78 12.89 -16.67 -23.78
CA GLY A 78 12.90 -15.48 -24.62
C GLY A 78 14.30 -15.19 -25.17
N GLU A 79 14.64 -13.91 -25.34
CA GLU A 79 15.92 -13.47 -25.90
C GLU A 79 17.15 -13.92 -25.07
N SER A 80 16.96 -14.22 -23.78
CA SER A 80 18.03 -14.68 -22.87
C SER A 80 18.14 -16.20 -22.75
N GLY A 81 17.49 -16.97 -23.64
CA GLY A 81 17.52 -18.43 -23.64
C GLY A 81 16.31 -19.07 -22.94
N GLU A 82 16.44 -20.34 -22.56
CA GLU A 82 15.35 -21.12 -21.95
C GLU A 82 14.91 -20.51 -20.61
N GLY A 83 13.60 -20.33 -20.42
CA GLY A 83 13.09 -19.65 -19.24
C GLY A 83 13.15 -20.52 -17.99
N VAL A 84 12.59 -21.72 -18.08
CA VAL A 84 12.59 -22.73 -17.03
C VAL A 84 12.86 -24.11 -17.63
N VAL A 85 13.93 -24.74 -17.17
CA VAL A 85 14.32 -26.08 -17.58
C VAL A 85 14.01 -27.06 -16.44
N PRO A 86 13.06 -27.99 -16.61
CA PRO A 86 12.67 -28.92 -15.56
C PRO A 86 13.87 -29.68 -14.97
N HIS A 87 13.96 -29.72 -13.63
CA HIS A 87 15.02 -30.36 -12.86
C HIS A 87 16.41 -29.71 -12.96
N LYS A 88 16.57 -28.62 -13.72
CA LYS A 88 17.86 -27.97 -13.94
C LYS A 88 17.79 -26.51 -13.55
N ILE A 89 18.23 -26.23 -12.33
CA ILE A 89 18.23 -24.86 -11.76
C ILE A 89 19.20 -23.99 -12.56
N ASP A 90 20.41 -24.47 -12.79
CA ASP A 90 21.49 -23.70 -13.43
C ASP A 90 21.27 -23.47 -14.94
N ASP A 91 20.40 -24.27 -15.58
CA ASP A 91 20.02 -24.09 -16.99
C ASP A 91 18.79 -23.16 -17.13
N SER A 92 18.20 -22.67 -16.02
CA SER A 92 16.97 -21.87 -16.02
C SER A 92 17.25 -20.38 -15.87
N SER A 93 17.19 -19.63 -16.98
CA SER A 93 17.51 -18.18 -17.00
C SER A 93 16.70 -17.32 -16.02
N ILE A 94 15.49 -17.75 -15.63
CA ILE A 94 14.70 -17.04 -14.61
C ILE A 94 15.43 -16.97 -13.27
N ILE A 95 16.23 -17.97 -12.90
CA ILE A 95 16.95 -17.99 -11.61
C ILE A 95 18.08 -16.98 -11.62
N ASP A 96 18.83 -16.89 -12.72
CA ASP A 96 19.91 -15.90 -12.88
C ASP A 96 19.36 -14.48 -12.76
N ALA A 97 18.21 -14.22 -13.39
CA ALA A 97 17.53 -12.93 -13.32
C ALA A 97 17.07 -12.60 -11.89
N LEU A 98 16.49 -13.57 -11.17
CA LEU A 98 16.05 -13.42 -9.77
C LEU A 98 17.22 -13.26 -8.80
N LYS A 99 18.38 -13.88 -9.08
CA LYS A 99 19.61 -13.76 -8.30
C LYS A 99 20.41 -12.51 -8.63
N TYR A 100 20.06 -11.78 -9.67
CA TYR A 100 20.80 -10.64 -10.22
C TYR A 100 22.19 -11.06 -10.71
N GLU A 101 22.29 -12.26 -11.26
CA GLU A 101 23.51 -12.79 -11.89
C GLU A 101 23.53 -12.51 -13.40
N SER A 102 22.39 -12.09 -13.97
CA SER A 102 22.24 -11.62 -15.35
C SER A 102 21.54 -10.24 -15.40
N PHE A 103 20.47 -10.08 -16.19
CA PHE A 103 19.65 -8.87 -16.16
C PHE A 103 18.83 -8.82 -14.87
N GLU A 104 18.93 -7.71 -14.12
CA GLU A 104 18.28 -7.56 -12.82
C GLU A 104 16.74 -7.55 -12.93
N MET A 105 16.08 -8.57 -12.37
CA MET A 105 14.62 -8.69 -12.30
C MET A 105 14.16 -9.23 -10.94
N PRO A 106 13.14 -8.66 -10.26
CA PRO A 106 12.30 -7.53 -10.68
C PRO A 106 13.04 -6.18 -10.68
N PRO A 107 12.75 -5.26 -11.61
CA PRO A 107 13.56 -4.06 -11.86
C PRO A 107 13.55 -3.01 -10.73
N LYS A 108 12.63 -3.16 -9.76
CA LYS A 108 12.48 -2.21 -8.63
C LYS A 108 13.15 -2.69 -7.36
N LYS A 109 13.16 -4.00 -7.10
CA LYS A 109 13.67 -4.59 -5.85
C LYS A 109 13.89 -6.10 -5.99
N LYS A 110 15.01 -6.58 -5.46
CA LYS A 110 15.33 -8.00 -5.38
C LYS A 110 14.35 -8.73 -4.45
N LEU A 111 13.88 -9.90 -4.88
CA LEU A 111 13.03 -10.76 -4.07
C LEU A 111 13.78 -11.28 -2.82
N SER A 112 13.03 -11.68 -1.80
CA SER A 112 13.64 -12.28 -0.61
C SER A 112 14.33 -13.60 -0.95
N ALA A 113 15.37 -13.95 -0.19
CA ALA A 113 16.09 -15.21 -0.36
C ALA A 113 15.16 -16.44 -0.21
N GLU A 114 14.10 -16.33 0.60
CA GLU A 114 13.09 -17.39 0.75
C GLU A 114 12.28 -17.59 -0.53
N VAL A 115 11.87 -16.50 -1.19
CA VAL A 115 11.14 -16.56 -2.46
C VAL A 115 12.02 -17.19 -3.53
N ILE A 116 13.28 -16.76 -3.66
CA ILE A 116 14.23 -17.35 -4.62
C ILE A 116 14.41 -18.85 -4.37
N LYS A 117 14.57 -19.28 -3.11
CA LYS A 117 14.65 -20.70 -2.74
C LYS A 117 13.40 -21.49 -3.12
N ASN A 118 12.22 -20.88 -3.05
CA ASN A 118 10.99 -21.54 -3.50
C ASN A 118 10.99 -21.76 -5.01
N PHE A 119 11.50 -20.82 -5.80
CA PHE A 119 11.68 -21.00 -7.25
C PHE A 119 12.68 -22.12 -7.56
N GLU A 120 13.84 -22.14 -6.90
CA GLU A 120 14.84 -23.21 -7.05
C GLU A 120 14.25 -24.59 -6.74
N LYS A 121 13.55 -24.71 -5.61
CA LYS A 121 12.87 -25.95 -5.19
C LYS A 121 11.81 -26.38 -6.20
N TRP A 122 11.01 -25.45 -6.70
CA TRP A 122 9.98 -25.74 -7.68
C TRP A 122 10.57 -26.24 -9.01
N ILE A 123 11.68 -25.65 -9.48
CA ILE A 123 12.40 -26.12 -10.67
C ILE A 123 12.99 -27.51 -10.44
N GLN A 124 13.61 -27.74 -9.28
CA GLN A 124 14.14 -29.05 -8.90
C GLN A 124 13.07 -30.15 -8.90
N MET A 125 11.83 -29.80 -8.52
CA MET A 125 10.65 -30.67 -8.58
C MET A 125 10.14 -30.95 -10.01
N GLY A 126 10.78 -30.38 -11.04
CA GLY A 126 10.38 -30.52 -12.45
C GLY A 126 9.48 -29.40 -12.96
N ALA A 127 9.45 -28.26 -12.24
CA ALA A 127 8.59 -27.11 -12.50
C ALA A 127 7.13 -27.50 -12.83
N PRO A 128 6.40 -28.17 -11.91
CA PRO A 128 4.99 -28.51 -12.12
C PRO A 128 4.15 -27.24 -12.23
N ASP A 129 3.41 -27.10 -13.32
CA ASP A 129 2.59 -25.93 -13.62
C ASP A 129 1.32 -26.41 -14.36
N PRO A 130 0.11 -26.10 -13.84
CA PRO A 130 -1.15 -26.51 -14.46
C PRO A 130 -1.60 -25.60 -15.63
N ARG A 131 -0.89 -24.50 -15.93
CA ARG A 131 -1.29 -23.49 -16.93
C ARG A 131 -0.90 -23.93 -18.36
N ASP A 132 -1.62 -24.91 -18.89
CA ASP A 132 -1.33 -25.51 -20.22
C ASP A 132 -1.71 -24.61 -21.39
N LYS A 133 -2.59 -23.63 -21.17
CA LYS A 133 -3.02 -22.65 -22.16
C LYS A 133 -2.62 -21.25 -21.71
N ALA A 134 -2.14 -20.47 -22.67
CA ALA A 134 -1.90 -19.06 -22.46
C ALA A 134 -3.24 -18.31 -22.29
N PRO A 135 -3.35 -17.40 -21.31
CA PRO A 135 -4.51 -16.53 -21.19
C PRO A 135 -4.56 -15.52 -22.34
N THR A 136 -5.72 -14.91 -22.55
CA THR A 136 -5.86 -13.67 -23.33
C THR A 136 -5.29 -12.48 -22.56
N GLY A 137 -5.07 -11.34 -23.24
CA GLY A 137 -4.62 -10.11 -22.58
C GLY A 137 -5.57 -9.64 -21.47
N ALA A 138 -6.88 -9.65 -21.75
CA ALA A 138 -7.90 -9.27 -20.77
C ALA A 138 -7.94 -10.21 -19.54
N GLU A 139 -7.73 -11.51 -19.72
CA GLU A 139 -7.66 -12.47 -18.61
C GLU A 139 -6.41 -12.25 -17.75
N ALA A 140 -5.27 -11.95 -18.37
CA ALA A 140 -4.03 -11.62 -17.66
C ALA A 140 -4.17 -10.30 -16.87
N GLU A 141 -4.74 -9.25 -17.48
CA GLU A 141 -5.02 -7.97 -16.81
C GLU A 141 -5.95 -8.14 -15.61
N LYS A 142 -7.02 -8.93 -15.78
CA LYS A 142 -7.96 -9.24 -14.69
C LYS A 142 -7.26 -9.92 -13.52
N LEU A 143 -6.36 -10.86 -13.77
CA LEU A 143 -5.63 -11.56 -12.72
C LEU A 143 -4.65 -10.63 -11.97
N ILE A 144 -3.97 -9.73 -12.69
CA ILE A 144 -3.13 -8.68 -12.09
C ILE A 144 -3.99 -7.77 -11.19
N GLY A 145 -5.15 -7.32 -11.69
CA GLY A 145 -6.08 -6.46 -10.96
C GLY A 145 -6.66 -7.11 -9.70
N GLN A 146 -6.98 -8.41 -9.74
CA GLN A 146 -7.50 -9.15 -8.58
C GLN A 146 -6.49 -9.24 -7.43
N LEU A 147 -5.21 -9.52 -7.71
CA LEU A 147 -4.19 -9.56 -6.66
C LEU A 147 -3.86 -8.16 -6.12
N LYS A 148 -3.79 -7.14 -7.00
CA LYS A 148 -3.67 -5.74 -6.55
C LYS A 148 -4.88 -5.34 -5.69
N SER A 149 -6.09 -5.82 -6.01
CA SER A 149 -7.29 -5.59 -5.20
C SER A 149 -7.25 -6.27 -3.83
N GLU A 150 -6.60 -7.43 -3.69
CA GLU A 150 -6.42 -8.06 -2.39
C GLU A 150 -5.48 -7.24 -1.49
N GLU A 151 -4.45 -6.61 -2.06
CA GLU A 151 -3.59 -5.67 -1.33
C GLU A 151 -4.33 -4.38 -0.93
N LEU A 152 -5.26 -3.91 -1.77
CA LEU A 152 -6.10 -2.77 -1.43
C LEU A 152 -6.97 -3.03 -0.19
N LYS A 153 -7.42 -4.28 0.05
CA LYS A 153 -8.20 -4.60 1.26
C LYS A 153 -7.43 -4.32 2.56
N ASP A 154 -6.11 -4.36 2.51
CA ASP A 154 -5.26 -4.06 3.65
C ASP A 154 -4.86 -2.57 3.78
N PHE A 155 -5.27 -1.75 2.80
CA PHE A 155 -5.01 -0.31 2.82
C PHE A 155 -5.76 0.36 3.96
N TRP A 156 -5.06 1.19 4.75
CA TRP A 156 -5.58 1.74 6.01
C TRP A 156 -6.89 2.51 5.87
N SER A 157 -7.10 3.21 4.74
CA SER A 157 -8.30 4.03 4.50
C SER A 157 -9.51 3.22 4.05
N LEU A 158 -9.33 1.94 3.70
CA LEU A 158 -10.42 1.03 3.33
C LEU A 158 -10.84 0.13 4.50
N LYS A 159 -10.15 0.23 5.65
CA LYS A 159 -10.52 -0.48 6.87
C LYS A 159 -11.66 0.25 7.58
N PRO A 160 -12.60 -0.48 8.21
CA PRO A 160 -13.65 0.15 9.01
C PRO A 160 -13.06 1.08 10.07
N ILE A 161 -13.64 2.27 10.21
CA ILE A 161 -13.28 3.20 11.28
C ILE A 161 -13.69 2.56 12.61
N THR A 162 -12.75 2.48 13.54
CA THR A 162 -12.98 1.98 14.90
C THR A 162 -12.85 3.13 15.91
N SER A 163 -13.53 3.01 17.05
CA SER A 163 -13.45 3.99 18.15
C SER A 163 -12.63 3.38 19.30
N PRO A 164 -11.30 3.50 19.29
CA PRO A 164 -10.46 2.93 20.34
C PRO A 164 -10.64 3.67 21.66
N ALA A 165 -10.68 2.93 22.77
CA ALA A 165 -10.71 3.52 24.11
C ALA A 165 -9.39 4.30 24.38
N PRO A 166 -9.47 5.56 24.86
CA PRO A 166 -8.28 6.32 25.22
C PRO A 166 -7.44 5.62 26.31
N PRO A 167 -6.09 5.61 26.20
CA PRO A 167 -5.22 4.96 27.18
C PRO A 167 -5.44 5.50 28.59
N VAL A 168 -5.67 4.63 29.59
CA VAL A 168 -5.72 5.01 31.01
C VAL A 168 -4.30 5.12 31.52
N GLN A 169 -3.81 6.34 31.73
CA GLN A 169 -2.46 6.56 32.24
C GLN A 169 -2.50 7.25 33.60
N LYS A 170 -1.84 6.65 34.59
CA LYS A 170 -1.66 7.24 35.92
C LYS A 170 -0.70 8.43 35.82
N GLY A 171 -1.03 9.53 36.48
CA GLY A 171 -0.17 10.72 36.55
C GLY A 171 -0.27 11.68 35.37
N ASN A 172 -1.24 11.51 34.45
CA ASN A 172 -1.53 12.55 33.47
C ASN A 172 -2.24 13.73 34.17
N GLN A 173 -1.47 14.77 34.49
CA GLN A 173 -1.98 16.05 34.96
C GLN A 173 -1.92 17.12 33.86
N TRP A 174 -1.48 16.77 32.65
CA TRP A 174 -1.23 17.72 31.56
C TRP A 174 -2.50 18.10 30.80
N SER A 175 -3.36 17.11 30.49
CA SER A 175 -4.63 17.36 29.83
C SER A 175 -5.64 16.27 30.14
N SER A 176 -6.91 16.65 30.28
CA SER A 176 -8.05 15.75 30.44
C SER A 176 -8.66 15.28 29.11
N HIS A 177 -8.23 15.86 27.98
CA HIS A 177 -8.84 15.58 26.68
C HIS A 177 -8.51 14.16 26.19
N PRO A 178 -9.49 13.40 25.62
CA PRO A 178 -9.27 12.03 25.16
C PRO A 178 -8.13 11.86 24.15
N VAL A 179 -7.96 12.82 23.23
CA VAL A 179 -6.89 12.80 22.22
C VAL A 179 -5.51 12.93 22.89
N ASP A 180 -5.39 13.81 23.87
CA ASP A 180 -4.12 14.08 24.54
C ASP A 180 -3.62 12.90 25.36
N ARG A 181 -4.52 11.99 25.77
CA ARG A 181 -4.13 10.72 26.41
C ARG A 181 -3.36 9.80 25.48
N PHE A 182 -3.66 9.80 24.17
CA PHE A 182 -2.87 9.07 23.18
C PHE A 182 -1.51 9.72 22.98
N VAL A 183 -1.47 11.06 22.91
CA VAL A 183 -0.23 11.83 22.78
C VAL A 183 0.68 11.61 23.99
N PHE A 184 0.13 11.72 25.20
CA PHE A 184 0.85 11.51 26.46
C PHE A 184 1.41 10.08 26.55
N ALA A 185 0.63 9.07 26.15
CA ALA A 185 1.10 7.70 26.09
C ALA A 185 2.29 7.51 25.14
N ALA A 186 2.27 8.18 23.99
CA ALA A 186 3.38 8.15 23.04
C ALA A 186 4.62 8.88 23.58
N LEU A 187 4.44 10.01 24.26
CA LEU A 187 5.54 10.77 24.90
C LEU A 187 6.22 9.95 25.99
N GLN A 188 5.45 9.32 26.89
CA GLN A 188 5.99 8.49 27.96
C GLN A 188 6.84 7.33 27.44
N LYS A 189 6.37 6.63 26.40
CA LYS A 189 7.14 5.54 25.76
C LYS A 189 8.48 6.01 25.19
N LYS A 190 8.58 7.28 24.83
CA LYS A 190 9.80 7.92 24.32
C LYS A 190 10.61 8.64 25.40
N GLY A 191 10.21 8.56 26.67
CA GLY A 191 10.86 9.28 27.77
C GLY A 191 10.73 10.81 27.68
N LEU A 192 9.75 11.31 26.91
CA LEU A 192 9.50 12.74 26.71
C LEU A 192 8.42 13.23 27.66
N LYS A 193 8.46 14.53 27.97
CA LYS A 193 7.45 15.24 28.75
C LYS A 193 6.71 16.24 27.85
N PRO A 194 5.42 16.50 28.11
CA PRO A 194 4.71 17.54 27.39
C PRO A 194 5.31 18.93 27.63
N SER A 195 5.15 19.82 26.65
CA SER A 195 5.52 21.23 26.79
C SER A 195 4.58 21.95 27.76
N ALA A 196 5.11 22.97 28.44
CA ALA A 196 4.30 23.86 29.25
C ALA A 196 3.26 24.60 28.38
N PRO A 197 2.08 24.93 28.94
CA PRO A 197 1.11 25.80 28.27
C PRO A 197 1.75 27.12 27.82
N ALA A 198 1.27 27.64 26.70
CA ALA A 198 1.71 28.95 26.21
C ALA A 198 1.16 30.07 27.10
N ASP A 199 1.80 31.23 27.13
CA ASP A 199 1.24 32.41 27.78
C ASP A 199 0.01 32.94 27.00
N ARG A 200 -0.84 33.71 27.67
CA ARG A 200 -2.10 34.21 27.09
C ARG A 200 -1.92 35.02 25.81
N ARG A 201 -0.86 35.84 25.72
CA ARG A 201 -0.58 36.63 24.51
C ARG A 201 -0.25 35.72 23.33
N THR A 202 0.54 34.68 23.58
CA THR A 202 0.84 33.66 22.57
C THR A 202 -0.40 32.86 22.18
N MET A 203 -1.25 32.49 23.14
CA MET A 203 -2.51 31.76 22.90
C MET A 203 -3.44 32.53 21.97
N VAL A 204 -3.83 33.77 22.34
CA VAL A 204 -4.79 34.57 21.57
C VAL A 204 -4.31 34.83 20.14
N ARG A 205 -3.01 35.12 19.97
CA ARG A 205 -2.42 35.34 18.65
C ARG A 205 -2.46 34.07 17.79
N ARG A 206 -2.08 32.92 18.34
CA ARG A 206 -2.05 31.65 17.59
C ARG A 206 -3.44 31.23 17.17
N VAL A 207 -4.39 31.21 18.11
CA VAL A 207 -5.74 30.70 17.83
C VAL A 207 -6.48 31.60 16.83
N SER A 208 -6.34 32.93 16.94
CA SER A 208 -6.90 33.86 15.96
C SER A 208 -6.36 33.59 14.56
N ILE A 209 -5.03 33.58 14.38
CA ILE A 209 -4.43 33.36 13.05
C ILE A 209 -4.79 31.97 12.50
N VAL A 210 -4.82 30.95 13.34
CA VAL A 210 -5.16 29.58 12.90
C VAL A 210 -6.60 29.50 12.41
N LEU A 211 -7.55 30.07 13.18
CA LEU A 211 -8.97 29.93 12.88
C LEU A 211 -9.47 30.91 11.82
N THR A 212 -8.98 32.14 11.80
CA THR A 212 -9.48 33.21 10.90
C THR A 212 -8.46 33.69 9.88
N GLY A 213 -7.19 33.29 9.99
CA GLY A 213 -6.11 33.83 9.15
C GLY A 213 -5.66 35.24 9.55
N LEU A 214 -6.30 35.85 10.54
CA LEU A 214 -6.06 37.24 10.94
C LEU A 214 -5.44 37.32 12.35
N PRO A 215 -4.51 38.26 12.58
CA PRO A 215 -4.07 38.55 13.94
C PRO A 215 -5.20 39.21 14.75
N PRO A 216 -5.26 38.99 16.08
CA PRO A 216 -6.24 39.65 16.93
C PRO A 216 -5.93 41.15 17.06
N THR A 217 -6.93 41.97 17.36
CA THR A 217 -6.71 43.41 17.58
C THR A 217 -5.96 43.67 18.89
N PRO A 218 -5.27 44.82 19.03
CA PRO A 218 -4.65 45.22 20.30
C PRO A 218 -5.62 45.17 21.50
N GLU A 219 -6.88 45.58 21.29
CA GLU A 219 -7.92 45.59 22.30
C GLU A 219 -8.36 44.16 22.70
N GLU A 220 -8.47 43.25 21.73
CA GLU A 220 -8.77 41.84 22.00
C GLU A 220 -7.64 41.16 22.77
N ILE A 221 -6.38 41.43 22.41
CA ILE A 221 -5.21 40.93 23.14
C ILE A 221 -5.25 41.43 24.59
N LYS A 222 -5.47 42.73 24.78
CA LYS A 222 -5.53 43.34 26.12
C LYS A 222 -6.63 42.71 26.95
N THR A 223 -7.85 42.63 26.40
CA THR A 223 -9.02 42.05 27.07
C THR A 223 -8.76 40.60 27.49
N PHE A 224 -8.18 39.78 26.61
CA PHE A 224 -7.88 38.38 26.91
C PHE A 224 -6.80 38.21 27.99
N ILE A 225 -5.77 39.05 27.97
CA ILE A 225 -4.68 39.01 28.95
C ILE A 225 -5.17 39.45 30.34
N GLU A 226 -5.97 40.51 30.40
CA GLU A 226 -6.41 41.15 31.65
C GLU A 226 -7.63 40.47 32.30
N ASP A 227 -8.28 39.51 31.61
CA ASP A 227 -9.45 38.81 32.15
C ASP A 227 -9.11 38.02 33.42
N PRO A 228 -9.74 38.28 34.58
CA PRO A 228 -9.38 37.61 35.83
C PRO A 228 -9.85 36.14 35.91
N ARG A 229 -10.68 35.67 34.96
CA ARG A 229 -11.21 34.31 34.94
C ARG A 229 -10.12 33.31 34.52
N GLY A 230 -10.35 32.02 34.80
CA GLY A 230 -9.41 30.94 34.46
C GLY A 230 -9.25 30.73 32.95
N ASP A 231 -8.05 30.30 32.54
CA ASP A 231 -7.65 30.15 31.12
C ASP A 231 -8.63 29.29 30.31
N ASP A 232 -9.13 28.18 30.88
CA ASP A 232 -10.07 27.29 30.20
C ASP A 232 -11.38 27.98 29.81
N VAL A 233 -11.88 28.88 30.66
CA VAL A 233 -13.14 29.61 30.43
C VAL A 233 -12.95 30.64 29.33
N VAL A 234 -11.93 31.50 29.47
CA VAL A 234 -11.67 32.60 28.54
C VAL A 234 -11.23 32.08 27.17
N TYR A 235 -10.47 30.98 27.13
CA TYR A 235 -10.02 30.38 25.89
C TYR A 235 -11.18 29.76 25.11
N LYS A 236 -12.11 29.08 25.79
CA LYS A 236 -13.31 28.54 25.16
C LYS A 236 -14.16 29.65 24.54
N GLU A 237 -14.46 30.71 25.29
CA GLU A 237 -15.25 31.85 24.78
C GLU A 237 -14.56 32.53 23.59
N LEU A 238 -13.23 32.67 23.63
CA LEU A 238 -12.45 33.19 22.50
C LEU A 238 -12.61 32.30 21.26
N VAL A 239 -12.49 30.97 21.42
CA VAL A 239 -12.65 30.01 20.32
C VAL A 239 -14.07 30.07 19.74
N ASP A 240 -15.10 30.10 20.59
CA ASP A 240 -16.50 30.21 20.17
C ASP A 240 -16.73 31.52 19.37
N LYS A 241 -16.15 32.64 19.82
CA LYS A 241 -16.19 33.92 19.10
C LYS A 241 -15.51 33.82 17.72
N LEU A 242 -14.36 33.14 17.64
CA LEU A 242 -13.62 32.98 16.39
C LEU A 242 -14.35 32.07 15.39
N PHE A 243 -15.00 31.00 15.86
CA PHE A 243 -15.85 30.16 15.02
C PHE A 243 -17.06 30.92 14.46
N ALA A 244 -17.63 31.85 15.24
CA ALA A 244 -18.74 32.70 14.80
C ALA A 244 -18.32 33.81 13.80
N SER A 245 -17.02 34.01 13.56
CA SER A 245 -16.53 35.01 12.60
C SER A 245 -16.68 34.52 11.17
N SER A 246 -17.11 35.38 10.24
CA SER A 246 -17.15 35.06 8.80
C SER A 246 -15.78 34.67 8.23
N HIS A 247 -14.70 35.19 8.84
CA HIS A 247 -13.32 34.88 8.47
C HIS A 247 -12.92 33.43 8.75
N PHE A 248 -13.67 32.71 9.61
CA PHE A 248 -13.45 31.28 9.83
C PHE A 248 -13.67 30.49 8.54
N GLY A 249 -14.82 30.65 7.90
CA GLY A 249 -15.14 29.99 6.63
C GLY A 249 -14.24 30.44 5.48
N GLU A 250 -13.81 31.71 5.45
CA GLU A 250 -12.82 32.19 4.47
C GLU A 250 -11.48 31.47 4.63
N ARG A 251 -11.00 31.37 5.87
CA ARG A 251 -9.72 30.72 6.19
C ARG A 251 -9.76 29.22 5.92
N TRP A 252 -10.78 28.53 6.40
CA TRP A 252 -10.90 27.08 6.24
C TRP A 252 -11.33 26.69 4.83
N GLY A 253 -12.08 27.56 4.14
CA GLY A 253 -12.45 27.40 2.74
C GLY A 253 -11.23 27.31 1.85
N GLN A 254 -10.19 28.12 2.11
CA GLN A 254 -8.91 28.03 1.41
C GLN A 254 -8.34 26.61 1.44
N HIS A 255 -8.33 25.95 2.61
CA HIS A 255 -7.79 24.59 2.73
C HIS A 255 -8.57 23.56 1.89
N TRP A 256 -9.89 23.71 1.81
CA TRP A 256 -10.70 22.86 0.94
C TRP A 256 -10.43 23.13 -0.54
N LEU A 257 -10.43 24.42 -0.91
CA LEU A 257 -10.22 24.88 -2.27
C LEU A 257 -8.83 24.50 -2.80
N ASP A 258 -7.80 24.54 -1.96
CA ASP A 258 -6.45 24.07 -2.28
C ASP A 258 -6.43 22.54 -2.56
N ASN A 259 -7.13 21.75 -1.73
CA ASN A 259 -7.18 20.29 -1.89
C ASN A 259 -7.79 19.86 -3.22
N ILE A 260 -8.85 20.55 -3.64
CA ILE A 260 -9.51 20.26 -4.93
C ILE A 260 -8.84 20.98 -6.11
N ARG A 261 -7.80 21.77 -5.84
CA ARG A 261 -7.08 22.60 -6.83
C ARG A 261 -8.02 23.58 -7.55
N PHE A 262 -8.87 24.23 -6.78
CA PHE A 262 -9.75 25.29 -7.26
C PHE A 262 -8.91 26.38 -7.95
N SER A 263 -9.39 26.81 -9.11
CA SER A 263 -8.82 27.94 -9.84
C SER A 263 -9.93 28.67 -10.58
N GLU A 264 -9.83 30.00 -10.59
CA GLU A 264 -10.68 30.88 -11.41
C GLU A 264 -10.24 30.88 -12.88
N THR A 265 -9.23 30.08 -13.23
CA THR A 265 -8.82 29.83 -14.61
C THR A 265 -8.60 28.33 -14.87
N SER A 266 -8.61 27.92 -16.14
CA SER A 266 -8.28 26.53 -16.53
C SER A 266 -6.82 26.15 -16.28
N GLY A 267 -5.90 27.14 -16.18
CA GLY A 267 -4.46 26.90 -16.11
C GLY A 267 -3.90 26.26 -17.40
N SER A 268 -2.62 25.87 -17.37
CA SER A 268 -1.91 25.23 -18.50
C SER A 268 -1.73 26.13 -19.74
N GLU A 269 -1.57 25.51 -20.92
CA GLU A 269 -1.27 26.14 -22.21
C GLU A 269 -2.37 27.12 -22.69
N SER A 270 -3.63 26.86 -22.31
CA SER A 270 -4.78 27.75 -22.55
C SER A 270 -5.36 28.21 -21.23
N ASN A 271 -4.91 29.37 -20.74
CA ASN A 271 -5.33 29.94 -19.46
C ASN A 271 -6.61 30.80 -19.62
N LEU A 272 -7.77 30.14 -19.69
CA LEU A 272 -9.07 30.80 -19.83
C LEU A 272 -9.69 31.10 -18.47
N TYR A 273 -10.30 32.27 -18.35
CA TYR A 273 -11.01 32.69 -17.15
C TYR A 273 -12.35 31.96 -17.00
N ARG A 274 -12.65 31.50 -15.79
CA ARG A 274 -13.91 30.83 -15.41
C ARG A 274 -14.79 31.84 -14.69
N THR A 275 -15.65 32.54 -15.43
CA THR A 275 -16.44 33.68 -14.93
C THR A 275 -17.32 33.36 -13.72
N ASN A 276 -17.72 32.10 -13.54
CA ASN A 276 -18.66 31.68 -12.50
C ASN A 276 -18.02 30.78 -11.43
N ALA A 277 -16.69 30.62 -11.41
CA ALA A 277 -16.01 29.76 -10.44
C ALA A 277 -16.22 30.23 -8.99
N TRP A 278 -16.41 31.52 -8.79
CA TRP A 278 -16.64 32.13 -7.47
C TRP A 278 -17.92 31.64 -6.78
N TRP A 279 -18.96 31.18 -7.50
CA TRP A 279 -20.18 30.63 -6.89
C TRP A 279 -19.86 29.45 -5.97
N TYR A 280 -18.99 28.57 -6.45
CA TYR A 280 -18.57 27.41 -5.70
C TYR A 280 -17.64 27.78 -4.52
N ARG A 281 -16.71 28.72 -4.72
CA ARG A 281 -15.88 29.27 -3.64
C ARG A 281 -16.76 29.81 -2.50
N ASP A 282 -17.72 30.65 -2.84
CA ASP A 282 -18.58 31.30 -1.86
C ASP A 282 -19.51 30.28 -1.18
N TYR A 283 -19.96 29.25 -1.90
CA TYR A 283 -20.66 28.11 -1.32
C TYR A 283 -19.82 27.38 -0.26
N VAL A 284 -18.56 27.06 -0.55
CA VAL A 284 -17.67 26.39 0.42
C VAL A 284 -17.49 27.24 1.68
N ILE A 285 -17.28 28.55 1.51
CA ILE A 285 -17.14 29.50 2.63
C ILE A 285 -18.42 29.52 3.49
N ARG A 286 -19.61 29.60 2.85
CA ARG A 286 -20.90 29.55 3.57
C ARG A 286 -21.08 28.22 4.30
N ALA A 287 -20.85 27.10 3.64
CA ALA A 287 -21.02 25.77 4.22
C ALA A 287 -20.17 25.57 5.49
N LEU A 288 -18.95 26.12 5.52
CA LEU A 288 -18.09 26.06 6.70
C LEU A 288 -18.56 26.99 7.83
N ASN A 289 -18.99 28.21 7.50
CA ASN A 289 -19.51 29.17 8.49
C ASN A 289 -20.85 28.70 9.11
N GLU A 290 -21.65 27.96 8.35
CA GLU A 290 -22.93 27.41 8.78
C GLU A 290 -22.79 26.06 9.52
N ASP A 291 -21.56 25.57 9.74
CA ASP A 291 -21.26 24.27 10.34
C ASP A 291 -22.02 23.12 9.64
N LYS A 292 -22.04 23.14 8.31
CA LYS A 292 -22.77 22.15 7.52
C LYS A 292 -22.21 20.74 7.80
N PRO A 293 -23.09 19.76 8.12
CA PRO A 293 -22.65 18.38 8.31
C PRO A 293 -21.86 17.88 7.11
N PHE A 294 -20.70 17.26 7.38
CA PHE A 294 -19.77 16.87 6.33
C PHE A 294 -20.38 15.92 5.29
N ASP A 295 -21.29 15.02 5.72
CA ASP A 295 -21.99 14.12 4.81
C ASP A 295 -22.94 14.86 3.85
N GLN A 296 -23.61 15.90 4.34
CA GLN A 296 -24.46 16.76 3.52
C GLN A 296 -23.61 17.61 2.55
N PHE A 297 -22.51 18.19 3.04
CA PHE A 297 -21.55 18.92 2.20
C PHE A 297 -20.99 18.07 1.06
N LEU A 298 -20.70 16.78 1.30
CA LEU A 298 -20.28 15.87 0.25
C LEU A 298 -21.40 15.53 -0.75
N LYS A 299 -22.63 15.27 -0.27
CA LYS A 299 -23.77 14.97 -1.15
C LYS A 299 -24.07 16.13 -2.10
N GLU A 300 -24.11 17.35 -1.56
CA GLU A 300 -24.36 18.57 -2.36
C GLU A 300 -23.27 18.79 -3.41
N GLN A 301 -22.01 18.48 -3.12
CA GLN A 301 -20.94 18.63 -4.11
C GLN A 301 -21.03 17.65 -5.28
N ILE A 302 -21.65 16.49 -5.08
CA ILE A 302 -21.82 15.45 -6.11
C ILE A 302 -23.13 15.63 -6.90
N ALA A 303 -24.20 16.06 -6.23
CA ALA A 303 -25.55 16.11 -6.79
C ALA A 303 -26.32 17.36 -6.33
N GLY A 304 -25.65 18.50 -6.25
CA GLY A 304 -26.23 19.75 -5.75
C GLY A 304 -27.48 20.19 -6.49
N ASP A 305 -27.56 19.93 -7.80
CA ASP A 305 -28.76 20.12 -8.63
C ASP A 305 -29.99 19.35 -8.12
N VAL A 306 -29.79 18.14 -7.63
CA VAL A 306 -30.86 17.33 -7.02
C VAL A 306 -31.31 17.89 -5.68
N TYR A 307 -30.40 18.52 -4.92
CA TYR A 307 -30.67 19.11 -3.61
C TYR A 307 -31.06 20.60 -3.66
N GLY A 308 -31.14 21.21 -4.85
CA GLY A 308 -31.43 22.64 -5.02
C GLY A 308 -30.30 23.57 -4.59
N VAL A 309 -29.06 23.08 -4.65
CA VAL A 309 -27.82 23.79 -4.29
C VAL A 309 -26.84 23.70 -5.46
N ASP A 310 -27.26 24.19 -6.62
CA ASP A 310 -26.56 24.05 -7.91
C ASP A 310 -25.09 24.51 -7.84
N GLU A 311 -24.83 25.62 -7.14
CA GLU A 311 -23.49 26.14 -6.84
C GLU A 311 -22.51 25.10 -6.27
N ALA A 312 -22.98 24.12 -5.49
CA ALA A 312 -22.15 23.07 -4.92
C ALA A 312 -21.56 22.12 -5.98
N THR A 313 -22.28 21.92 -7.10
CA THR A 313 -21.82 21.08 -8.22
C THR A 313 -20.60 21.65 -8.94
N GLY A 314 -20.24 22.91 -8.66
CA GLY A 314 -18.97 23.48 -9.08
C GLY A 314 -17.77 22.61 -8.71
N PHE A 315 -17.86 21.78 -7.67
CA PHE A 315 -16.86 20.78 -7.31
C PHE A 315 -16.44 19.89 -8.49
N LEU A 316 -17.39 19.48 -9.34
CA LEU A 316 -17.15 18.56 -10.45
C LEU A 316 -16.35 19.19 -11.61
N VAL A 317 -16.34 20.52 -11.70
CA VAL A 317 -15.75 21.27 -12.83
C VAL A 317 -14.59 22.18 -12.40
N SER A 318 -14.43 22.41 -11.10
CA SER A 318 -13.46 23.37 -10.55
C SER A 318 -12.02 22.83 -10.47
N GLY A 319 -11.80 21.54 -10.70
CA GLY A 319 -10.45 20.96 -10.78
C GLY A 319 -9.68 21.38 -12.05
N PRO A 320 -8.37 21.11 -12.13
CA PRO A 320 -7.57 21.39 -13.32
C PRO A 320 -7.98 20.44 -14.45
N HIS A 321 -8.82 20.95 -15.34
CA HIS A 321 -9.19 20.28 -16.58
C HIS A 321 -8.26 20.75 -17.69
N VAL A 322 -7.47 19.82 -18.23
CA VAL A 322 -6.94 19.93 -19.59
C VAL A 322 -7.96 19.20 -20.47
N TYR A 323 -8.74 19.94 -21.26
CA TYR A 323 -9.49 19.33 -22.36
C TYR A 323 -8.46 18.74 -23.34
N PRO A 324 -8.60 17.48 -23.78
CA PRO A 324 -7.78 16.94 -24.86
C PRO A 324 -8.00 17.67 -26.19
#